data_AF-A0A242NGF4-F1
#
_entry.id   AF-A0A242NGF4-F1
#
_cell.length_a   1.000
_cell.length_b   1.000
_cell.length_c   1.000
_cell.angle_alpha   90.00
_cell.angle_beta   90.00
_cell.angle_gamma   90.00
#
_symmetry.space_group_name_H-M   'P 1'
#
loop_
_entity.id
_entity.type
_entity.pdbx_description
1 polymer ?
#
loop_
_entity_poly.entity_id
_entity_poly.type
_entity_poly.pdbx_seq_one_letter_code
_entity_poly.pdbx_strand_id
1 'polypeptide(L)'
;MIKIKRFGIFFVVTLLVFQVKAQDKFSNKILYEFKEYSSKVSSPEYTLKNFFNDNHVVYDENNSLNSLFQPNTPLNSMVNHRKPYTGEAKFFKEIHLDKNLKILLFAYLDPDEQDSYLNLFTIEMQIFDKNYNFIDKIIVVDGALAECSINKRIRLYKNRNFEIIEKEKCLDIEENDRLLSEQTKVTYYYIDKNGEIRN
;
A
#
# COMPACT_ATOMS: atom_id res chain seq x y z
N MET A 1 -34.47 44.18 48.44
CA MET A 1 -34.01 45.16 47.43
C MET A 1 -32.59 44.83 47.03
N ILE A 2 -32.40 44.13 45.91
CA ILE A 2 -31.08 43.82 45.35
C ILE A 2 -31.01 44.54 43.99
N LYS A 3 -30.07 45.48 43.85
CA LYS A 3 -29.76 46.16 42.58
C LYS A 3 -28.53 45.50 41.97
N ILE A 4 -28.74 44.71 40.93
CA ILE A 4 -27.68 44.25 40.02
C ILE A 4 -27.45 45.36 39.00
N LYS A 5 -26.24 45.94 39.01
CA LYS A 5 -25.78 46.82 37.93
C LYS A 5 -25.32 45.98 36.74
N ARG A 6 -25.74 46.41 35.56
CA ARG A 6 -25.50 45.78 34.26
C ARG A 6 -24.20 46.28 33.60
N PHE A 7 -23.75 45.45 32.66
CA PHE A 7 -23.03 45.74 31.41
C PHE A 7 -21.52 46.02 31.44
N GLY A 8 -20.76 45.02 30.98
CA GLY A 8 -19.63 45.17 30.07
C GLY A 8 -19.80 44.16 28.93
N ILE A 9 -19.95 44.67 27.71
CA ILE A 9 -20.35 43.96 26.51
C ILE A 9 -19.14 43.27 25.85
N PHE A 10 -19.32 41.99 25.55
CA PHE A 10 -18.84 41.24 24.39
C PHE A 10 -17.90 41.98 23.42
N PHE A 11 -16.61 41.70 23.53
CA PHE A 11 -15.65 41.78 22.41
C PHE A 11 -14.61 40.66 22.59
N VAL A 12 -15.04 39.43 22.33
CA VAL A 12 -14.10 38.39 21.88
C VAL A 12 -14.38 38.22 20.42
N VAL A 13 -13.62 38.99 19.65
CA VAL A 13 -13.51 38.88 18.20
C VAL A 13 -13.20 37.42 17.89
N THR A 14 -14.12 36.83 17.16
CA THR A 14 -14.04 35.60 16.39
C THR A 14 -12.63 35.38 15.82
N LEU A 15 -11.82 34.59 16.53
CA LEU A 15 -10.70 33.85 15.93
C LEU A 15 -11.31 32.62 15.23
N LEU A 16 -11.84 32.85 14.04
CA LEU A 16 -12.55 31.83 13.27
C LEU A 16 -12.03 31.80 11.83
N VAL A 17 -10.71 31.68 11.64
CA VAL A 17 -10.18 31.19 10.36
C VAL A 17 -8.85 30.47 10.58
N PHE A 18 -8.78 29.25 10.06
CA PHE A 18 -7.58 28.39 9.95
C PHE A 18 -7.06 27.71 11.22
N GLN A 19 -7.94 27.09 12.00
CA GLN A 19 -7.67 25.71 12.37
C GLN A 19 -8.31 24.84 11.30
N VAL A 20 -7.51 24.50 10.28
CA VAL A 20 -7.78 23.37 9.39
C VAL A 20 -8.14 22.22 10.33
N LYS A 21 -9.40 21.78 10.23
CA LYS A 21 -9.92 20.62 10.95
C LYS A 21 -9.07 19.41 10.55
N ALA A 22 -7.95 19.22 11.24
CA ALA A 22 -7.21 17.97 11.29
C ALA A 22 -7.98 16.95 12.14
N GLN A 23 -9.29 16.81 11.87
CA GLN A 23 -10.18 15.83 12.47
C GLN A 23 -11.57 15.88 11.84
N ASP A 24 -11.67 16.10 10.52
CA ASP A 24 -12.81 15.52 9.82
C ASP A 24 -12.62 14.00 9.88
N LYS A 25 -13.32 13.47 10.87
CA LYS A 25 -13.57 12.08 11.20
C LYS A 25 -14.21 11.43 9.98
N PHE A 26 -13.39 11.16 8.96
CA PHE A 26 -13.83 10.41 7.81
C PHE A 26 -14.33 9.05 8.29
N SER A 27 -15.56 8.73 7.91
CA SER A 27 -16.06 7.36 7.86
C SER A 27 -15.28 6.57 6.79
N ASN A 28 -13.95 6.47 6.94
CA ASN A 28 -13.07 5.82 5.99
C ASN A 28 -13.09 4.33 6.28
N LYS A 29 -14.18 3.69 5.87
CA LYS A 29 -14.26 2.23 5.83
C LYS A 29 -13.12 1.73 4.94
N ILE A 30 -12.22 0.96 5.53
CA ILE A 30 -11.17 0.24 4.81
C ILE A 30 -11.88 -0.64 3.76
N LEU A 31 -11.49 -0.46 2.51
CA LEU A 31 -12.01 -1.20 1.37
C LEU A 31 -11.21 -2.47 1.16
N TYR A 32 -9.89 -2.38 1.32
CA TYR A 32 -8.97 -3.49 1.22
C TYR A 32 -7.78 -3.27 2.14
N GLU A 33 -7.28 -4.35 2.72
CA GLU A 33 -6.06 -4.36 3.51
C GLU A 33 -5.28 -5.65 3.24
N PHE A 34 -3.99 -5.50 2.96
CA PHE A 34 -3.00 -6.56 3.16
C PHE A 34 -2.25 -6.22 4.44
N LYS A 35 -2.23 -7.14 5.41
CA LYS A 35 -1.75 -6.85 6.77
C LYS A 35 -0.24 -6.93 6.90
N GLU A 36 0.33 -8.08 6.57
CA GLU A 36 1.75 -8.41 6.64
C GLU A 36 1.93 -9.82 6.07
N TYR A 37 3.17 -10.18 5.75
CA TYR A 37 3.48 -11.54 5.33
C TYR A 37 3.27 -12.55 6.46
N SER A 38 2.80 -13.74 6.06
CA SER A 38 2.79 -14.93 6.92
C SER A 38 4.22 -15.31 7.30
N SER A 39 4.46 -15.73 8.54
CA SER A 39 5.77 -16.21 8.98
C SER A 39 6.28 -17.42 8.19
N LYS A 40 5.39 -18.12 7.48
CA LYS A 40 5.72 -19.26 6.62
C LYS A 40 6.46 -18.87 5.33
N VAL A 41 6.45 -17.60 4.95
CA VAL A 41 7.03 -17.10 3.69
C VAL A 41 8.55 -17.29 3.64
N SER A 42 9.20 -17.48 4.79
CA SER A 42 10.63 -17.76 4.89
C SER A 42 11.01 -19.18 4.46
N SER A 43 10.04 -20.07 4.25
CA SER A 43 10.31 -21.43 3.79
C SER A 43 10.67 -21.45 2.29
N PRO A 44 11.76 -22.13 1.87
CA PRO A 44 12.10 -22.31 0.45
C PRO A 44 10.99 -22.98 -0.39
N GLU A 45 10.10 -23.73 0.24
CA GLU A 45 8.97 -24.41 -0.41
C GLU A 45 7.74 -23.50 -0.57
N TYR A 46 7.77 -22.27 -0.04
CA TYR A 46 6.62 -21.38 -0.08
C TYR A 46 6.44 -20.80 -1.49
N THR A 47 5.39 -21.23 -2.18
CA THR A 47 5.11 -20.84 -3.57
C THR A 47 4.13 -19.66 -3.67
N LEU A 48 3.98 -19.08 -4.87
CA LEU A 48 2.95 -18.09 -5.16
C LEU A 48 1.53 -18.65 -4.88
N LYS A 49 1.30 -19.94 -5.10
CA LYS A 49 0.02 -20.59 -4.76
C LYS A 49 -0.22 -20.61 -3.24
N ASN A 50 0.83 -20.83 -2.45
CA ASN A 50 0.74 -20.74 -0.98
C ASN A 50 0.43 -19.30 -0.55
N PHE A 51 1.09 -18.31 -1.16
CA PHE A 51 0.84 -16.89 -0.91
C PHE A 51 -0.64 -16.52 -1.14
N PHE A 52 -1.22 -16.95 -2.26
CA PHE A 52 -2.63 -16.72 -2.57
C PHE A 52 -3.55 -17.37 -1.53
N ASN A 53 -3.28 -18.63 -1.18
CA ASN A 53 -4.07 -19.38 -0.21
C ASN A 53 -4.06 -18.75 1.19
N ASP A 54 -2.89 -18.32 1.67
CA ASP A 54 -2.76 -17.63 2.97
C ASP A 54 -3.48 -16.28 3.00
N ASN A 55 -3.68 -15.66 1.83
CA ASN A 55 -4.47 -14.44 1.68
C ASN A 55 -5.95 -14.68 1.34
N HIS A 56 -6.41 -15.94 1.37
CA HIS A 56 -7.78 -16.34 1.02
C HIS A 56 -8.20 -15.90 -0.38
N VAL A 57 -7.27 -15.98 -1.34
CA VAL A 57 -7.48 -15.67 -2.75
C VAL A 57 -7.31 -16.96 -3.56
N VAL A 58 -8.18 -17.16 -4.55
CA VAL A 58 -8.06 -18.30 -5.49
C VAL A 58 -6.91 -18.04 -6.45
N TYR A 59 -5.96 -18.95 -6.49
CA TYR A 59 -4.91 -18.97 -7.50
C TYR A 59 -5.43 -19.64 -8.78
N ASP A 60 -5.52 -18.86 -9.87
CA ASP A 60 -5.98 -19.32 -11.18
C ASP A 60 -5.00 -18.87 -12.27
N GLU A 61 -4.26 -19.85 -12.80
CA GLU A 61 -3.27 -19.63 -13.86
C GLU A 61 -3.91 -19.23 -15.19
N ASN A 62 -5.17 -19.64 -15.41
CA ASN A 62 -5.91 -19.41 -16.64
C ASN A 62 -6.85 -18.20 -16.54
N ASN A 63 -6.74 -17.41 -15.47
CA ASN A 63 -7.55 -16.21 -15.30
C ASN A 63 -7.26 -15.23 -16.45
N SER A 64 -8.29 -14.82 -17.19
CA SER A 64 -8.14 -13.92 -18.33
C SER A 64 -7.54 -12.56 -17.96
N LEU A 65 -7.72 -12.10 -16.72
CA LEU A 65 -7.15 -10.85 -16.23
C LEU A 65 -5.63 -10.91 -16.07
N ASN A 66 -5.01 -12.10 -16.02
CA ASN A 66 -3.54 -12.25 -16.03
C ASN A 66 -2.92 -11.52 -17.24
N SER A 67 -3.61 -11.54 -18.39
CA SER A 67 -3.15 -10.90 -19.63
C SER A 67 -3.13 -9.37 -19.59
N LEU A 68 -3.78 -8.75 -18.61
CA LEU A 68 -3.84 -7.30 -18.48
C LEU A 68 -2.61 -6.70 -17.78
N PHE A 69 -1.79 -7.54 -17.13
CA PHE A 69 -0.60 -7.08 -16.42
C PHE A 69 0.34 -6.29 -17.35
N GLN A 70 0.76 -5.10 -16.92
CA GLN A 70 1.69 -4.24 -17.66
C GLN A 70 3.13 -4.30 -17.09
N PRO A 71 4.00 -5.20 -17.58
CA PRO A 71 5.35 -5.41 -17.01
C PRO A 71 6.30 -4.21 -17.23
N ASN A 72 6.21 -3.50 -18.36
CA ASN A 72 7.26 -2.55 -18.78
C ASN A 72 6.91 -1.07 -18.60
N THR A 73 5.86 -0.74 -17.85
CA THR A 73 5.52 0.66 -17.55
C THR A 73 6.36 1.20 -16.38
N PRO A 74 6.79 2.48 -16.40
CA PRO A 74 7.44 3.11 -15.27
C PRO A 74 6.55 3.07 -14.01
N LEU A 75 7.16 2.91 -12.83
CA LEU A 75 6.46 2.98 -11.55
C LEU A 75 6.33 4.44 -11.10
N ASN A 76 5.13 4.90 -10.76
CA ASN A 76 4.89 6.28 -10.35
C ASN A 76 5.55 6.66 -9.02
N SER A 77 6.03 5.67 -8.29
CA SER A 77 7.08 5.81 -7.30
C SER A 77 8.06 4.68 -7.55
N MET A 78 9.18 4.96 -8.22
CA MET A 78 10.33 4.10 -7.95
C MET A 78 10.55 4.19 -6.43
N VAL A 79 10.34 3.08 -5.71
CA VAL A 79 11.25 2.77 -4.61
C VAL A 79 12.61 2.91 -5.29
N ASN A 80 13.40 3.93 -4.93
CA ASN A 80 14.46 4.54 -5.76
C ASN A 80 15.52 3.59 -6.36
N HIS A 81 15.42 2.30 -6.07
CA HIS A 81 16.37 1.24 -6.40
C HIS A 81 15.76 0.07 -7.20
N ARG A 82 14.47 0.11 -7.56
CA ARG A 82 13.80 -1.03 -8.22
C ARG A 82 13.49 -0.78 -9.69
N LYS A 83 13.99 -1.67 -10.56
CA LYS A 83 13.63 -1.70 -11.99
C LYS A 83 12.16 -2.15 -12.16
N PRO A 84 11.46 -1.73 -13.22
CA PRO A 84 10.15 -2.30 -13.54
C PRO A 84 10.25 -3.81 -13.74
N TYR A 85 9.29 -4.56 -13.18
CA TYR A 85 9.26 -6.02 -13.28
C TYR A 85 8.85 -6.46 -14.68
N THR A 86 9.72 -7.20 -15.37
CA THR A 86 9.53 -7.55 -16.79
C THR A 86 8.88 -8.92 -17.01
N GLY A 87 8.55 -9.65 -15.94
CA GLY A 87 8.04 -11.02 -16.01
C GLY A 87 6.51 -11.13 -16.05
N GLU A 88 6.00 -12.34 -15.85
CA GLU A 88 4.57 -12.58 -15.69
C GLU A 88 4.13 -12.35 -14.24
N ALA A 89 2.91 -11.83 -14.07
CA ALA A 89 2.24 -11.75 -12.79
C ALA A 89 0.90 -12.46 -12.83
N LYS A 90 0.43 -12.92 -11.66
CA LYS A 90 -0.87 -13.58 -11.53
C LYS A 90 -1.87 -12.61 -10.90
N PHE A 91 -3.04 -12.49 -11.50
CA PHE A 91 -4.15 -11.69 -10.99
C PHE A 91 -4.51 -12.17 -9.59
N PHE A 92 -4.34 -11.27 -8.63
CA PHE A 92 -4.57 -11.54 -7.23
C PHE A 92 -5.96 -11.08 -6.82
N LYS A 93 -6.35 -9.83 -7.12
CA LYS A 93 -7.65 -9.32 -6.68
C LYS A 93 -8.10 -8.10 -7.44
N GLU A 94 -9.40 -8.01 -7.74
CA GLU A 94 -10.03 -6.76 -8.14
C GLU A 94 -10.58 -6.04 -6.91
N ILE A 95 -10.32 -4.74 -6.81
CA ILE A 95 -10.89 -3.88 -5.78
C ILE A 95 -11.84 -2.89 -6.44
N HIS A 96 -13.13 -3.05 -6.12
CA HIS A 96 -14.18 -2.16 -6.64
C HIS A 96 -14.23 -0.85 -5.83
N LEU A 97 -13.53 0.18 -6.31
CA LEU A 97 -13.51 1.51 -5.71
C LEU A 97 -14.59 2.43 -6.28
N ASP A 98 -14.69 2.52 -7.61
CA ASP A 98 -15.68 3.33 -8.33
C ASP A 98 -16.07 2.61 -9.64
N LYS A 99 -17.22 2.93 -10.22
CA LYS A 99 -17.70 2.34 -11.47
C LYS A 99 -16.84 2.68 -12.69
N ASN A 100 -16.05 3.75 -12.63
CA ASN A 100 -15.25 4.25 -13.74
C ASN A 100 -13.80 3.73 -13.75
N LEU A 101 -13.34 3.18 -12.62
CA LEU A 101 -11.96 2.74 -12.42
C LEU A 101 -11.93 1.29 -11.96
N LYS A 102 -10.97 0.55 -12.46
CA LYS A 102 -10.69 -0.84 -12.08
C LYS A 102 -9.34 -0.87 -11.39
N ILE A 103 -9.31 -1.30 -10.14
CA ILE A 103 -8.06 -1.53 -9.41
C ILE A 103 -7.81 -3.03 -9.43
N LEU A 104 -6.77 -3.45 -10.13
CA LEU A 104 -6.35 -4.83 -10.19
C LEU A 104 -5.03 -4.98 -9.43
N LEU A 105 -5.01 -5.91 -8.49
CA LEU A 105 -3.81 -6.35 -7.80
C LEU A 105 -3.25 -7.55 -8.54
N PHE A 106 -1.97 -7.50 -8.84
CA PHE A 106 -1.21 -8.59 -9.41
C PHE A 106 -0.12 -9.00 -8.45
N ALA A 107 0.10 -10.30 -8.31
CA ALA A 107 1.12 -10.86 -7.45
C ALA A 107 2.15 -11.65 -8.26
N TYR A 108 3.42 -11.48 -7.91
CA TYR A 108 4.54 -12.15 -8.55
C TYR A 108 5.70 -12.30 -7.56
N LEU A 109 6.66 -13.16 -7.92
CA LEU A 109 7.96 -13.23 -7.25
C LEU A 109 8.99 -12.77 -8.27
N ASP A 110 9.75 -11.73 -7.94
CA ASP A 110 10.84 -11.24 -8.80
C ASP A 110 12.15 -11.95 -8.41
N PRO A 111 12.67 -12.85 -9.26
CA PRO A 111 13.88 -13.59 -8.96
C PRO A 111 15.17 -12.78 -9.17
N ASP A 112 15.10 -11.60 -9.80
CA ASP A 112 16.27 -10.89 -10.35
C ASP A 112 16.83 -9.76 -9.46
N GLU A 113 16.37 -9.61 -8.22
CA GLU A 113 17.03 -8.72 -7.27
C GLU A 113 18.29 -9.40 -6.71
N GLN A 114 19.45 -8.98 -7.21
CA GLN A 114 20.76 -9.59 -6.97
C GLN A 114 21.29 -9.43 -5.52
N ASP A 115 20.62 -8.66 -4.66
CA ASP A 115 21.18 -8.21 -3.38
C ASP A 115 20.42 -8.71 -2.12
N SER A 116 19.45 -9.62 -2.26
CA SER A 116 18.61 -10.08 -1.15
C SER A 116 18.57 -11.61 -1.03
N TYR A 117 18.91 -12.11 0.16
CA TYR A 117 18.96 -13.55 0.46
C TYR A 117 17.61 -14.27 0.31
N LEU A 118 16.48 -13.53 0.38
CA LEU A 118 15.15 -14.04 0.02
C LEU A 118 14.20 -12.87 -0.32
N ASN A 119 13.81 -12.75 -1.59
CA ASN A 119 12.76 -11.82 -2.00
C ASN A 119 11.38 -12.34 -1.58
N LEU A 120 10.55 -11.42 -1.08
CA LEU A 120 9.17 -11.71 -0.76
C LEU A 120 8.27 -11.47 -1.98
N PHE A 121 7.11 -12.12 -1.98
CA PHE A 121 6.10 -11.95 -3.03
C PHE A 121 5.67 -10.49 -3.13
N THR A 122 5.72 -9.93 -4.32
CA THR A 122 5.32 -8.56 -4.59
C THR A 122 3.82 -8.52 -4.93
N ILE A 123 3.09 -7.54 -4.39
CA ILE A 123 1.77 -7.13 -4.89
C ILE A 123 1.92 -5.77 -5.55
N GLU A 124 1.62 -5.73 -6.84
CA GLU A 124 1.54 -4.52 -7.64
C GLU A 124 0.09 -4.14 -7.87
N MET A 125 -0.24 -2.90 -7.55
CA MET A 125 -1.54 -2.32 -7.84
C MET A 125 -1.47 -1.61 -9.19
N GLN A 126 -2.30 -2.05 -10.13
CA GLN A 126 -2.48 -1.40 -11.43
C GLN A 126 -3.91 -0.85 -11.54
N ILE A 127 -4.02 0.37 -12.03
CA ILE A 127 -5.27 1.10 -12.21
C ILE A 127 -5.59 1.13 -13.69
N PHE A 128 -6.81 0.75 -14.02
CA PHE A 128 -7.35 0.76 -15.37
C PHE A 128 -8.64 1.57 -15.42
N ASP A 129 -9.00 2.04 -16.61
CA ASP A 129 -10.32 2.61 -16.84
C ASP A 129 -11.40 1.52 -16.90
N LYS A 130 -12.66 1.93 -17.05
CA LYS A 130 -13.80 1.01 -17.19
C LYS A 130 -13.70 0.02 -18.37
N ASN A 131 -12.83 0.29 -19.34
CA ASN A 131 -12.62 -0.53 -20.54
C ASN A 131 -11.32 -1.35 -20.44
N TYR A 132 -10.69 -1.42 -19.27
CA TYR A 132 -9.39 -2.08 -19.05
C TYR A 132 -8.21 -1.43 -19.80
N ASN A 133 -8.28 -0.15 -20.12
CA ASN A 133 -7.09 0.59 -20.56
C ASN A 133 -6.25 0.95 -19.33
N PHE A 134 -4.96 0.65 -19.39
CA PHE A 134 -4.01 0.96 -18.32
C PHE A 134 -3.91 2.48 -18.10
N ILE A 135 -3.87 2.89 -16.83
CA ILE A 135 -3.73 4.29 -16.42
C ILE A 135 -2.43 4.48 -15.63
N ASP A 136 -2.28 3.73 -14.53
CA ASP A 136 -1.21 3.95 -13.57
C ASP A 136 -0.91 2.70 -12.73
N LYS A 137 0.25 2.67 -12.07
CA LYS A 137 0.62 1.58 -11.17
C LYS A 137 1.59 1.98 -10.07
N ILE A 138 1.57 1.18 -9.00
CA ILE A 138 2.50 1.26 -7.88
C ILE A 138 2.69 -0.12 -7.23
N ILE A 139 3.89 -0.40 -6.72
CA ILE A 139 4.12 -1.55 -5.86
C ILE A 139 3.59 -1.22 -4.47
N VAL A 140 2.58 -1.98 -4.02
CA VAL A 140 1.91 -1.73 -2.73
C VAL A 140 2.39 -2.67 -1.63
N VAL A 141 2.94 -3.81 -2.00
CA VAL A 141 3.56 -4.78 -1.10
C VAL A 141 4.79 -5.36 -1.78
N ASP A 142 5.92 -5.33 -1.10
CA ASP A 142 7.15 -6.04 -1.42
C ASP A 142 8.00 -6.12 -0.14
N GLY A 143 9.16 -6.73 -0.24
CA GLY A 143 10.09 -6.84 0.89
C GLY A 143 11.17 -7.89 0.66
N ALA A 144 12.09 -7.94 1.60
CA ALA A 144 13.18 -8.90 1.63
C ALA A 144 13.33 -9.48 3.04
N LEU A 145 13.75 -10.74 3.12
CA LEU A 145 14.24 -11.37 4.34
C LEU A 145 15.78 -11.39 4.26
N ALA A 146 16.41 -10.36 4.81
CA ALA A 146 17.86 -10.21 4.87
C ALA A 146 18.27 -9.61 6.23
N GLU A 147 19.55 -9.22 6.38
CA GLU A 147 20.04 -8.44 7.52
C GLU A 147 19.11 -7.28 7.84
N CYS A 148 18.67 -6.55 6.82
CA CYS A 148 17.56 -5.60 6.88
C CYS A 148 16.30 -6.22 6.30
N SER A 149 15.40 -6.65 7.18
CA SER A 149 14.08 -7.15 6.80
C SER A 149 13.12 -5.98 6.56
N ILE A 150 12.37 -6.02 5.46
CA ILE A 150 11.34 -5.02 5.14
C ILE A 150 10.00 -5.74 5.00
N ASN A 151 9.00 -5.28 5.75
CA ASN A 151 7.64 -5.81 5.69
C ASN A 151 6.65 -4.67 5.44
N LYS A 152 5.81 -4.81 4.42
CA LYS A 152 4.85 -3.78 4.01
C LYS A 152 3.42 -4.18 4.30
N ARG A 153 2.65 -3.18 4.72
CA ARG A 153 1.20 -3.22 4.89
C ARG A 153 0.57 -2.17 3.99
N ILE A 154 -0.53 -2.50 3.33
CA ILE A 154 -1.32 -1.55 2.51
C ILE A 154 -2.74 -1.49 3.06
N ARG A 155 -3.27 -0.28 3.16
CA ARG A 155 -4.71 -0.05 3.38
C ARG A 155 -5.24 0.89 2.32
N LEU A 156 -6.25 0.42 1.58
CA LEU A 156 -7.01 1.22 0.62
C LEU A 156 -8.37 1.57 1.20
N TYR A 157 -8.76 2.83 1.12
CA TYR A 157 -9.99 3.36 1.68
C TYR A 157 -11.02 3.68 0.59
N LYS A 158 -12.30 3.68 0.96
CA LYS A 158 -13.39 4.02 0.04
C LYS A 158 -13.31 5.43 -0.56
N ASN A 159 -12.64 6.36 0.10
CA ASN A 159 -12.48 7.74 -0.37
C ASN A 159 -11.31 7.90 -1.38
N ARG A 160 -10.80 6.79 -1.92
CA ARG A 160 -9.66 6.72 -2.86
C ARG A 160 -8.29 7.03 -2.28
N ASN A 161 -8.20 7.28 -0.96
CA ASN A 161 -6.90 7.33 -0.28
C ASN A 161 -6.37 5.91 -0.08
N PHE A 162 -5.05 5.77 -0.04
CA PHE A 162 -4.41 4.58 0.49
C PHE A 162 -3.12 4.92 1.22
N GLU A 163 -2.67 4.04 2.10
CA GLU A 163 -1.41 4.17 2.83
C GLU A 163 -0.57 2.91 2.66
N ILE A 164 0.72 3.10 2.47
CA ILE A 164 1.74 2.06 2.53
C ILE A 164 2.53 2.27 3.80
N ILE A 165 2.51 1.28 4.69
CA ILE A 165 3.26 1.27 5.94
C ILE A 165 4.41 0.29 5.77
N GLU A 166 5.63 0.80 5.85
CA GLU A 166 6.87 0.04 5.73
C GLU A 166 7.47 -0.11 7.12
N LYS A 167 7.71 -1.35 7.55
CA LYS A 167 8.46 -1.66 8.77
C LYS A 167 9.78 -2.28 8.37
N GLU A 168 10.87 -1.63 8.73
CA GLU A 168 12.22 -2.13 8.51
C GLU A 168 12.86 -2.48 9.85
N LYS A 169 13.52 -3.63 9.89
CA LYS A 169 14.29 -4.08 11.05
C LYS A 169 15.62 -4.65 10.55
N CYS A 170 16.73 -4.03 10.95
CA CYS A 170 18.08 -4.44 10.62
C CYS A 170 18.78 -5.10 11.81
N LEU A 171 19.38 -6.25 11.58
CA LEU A 171 20.10 -7.06 12.56
C LEU A 171 21.55 -7.26 12.10
N ASP A 172 22.45 -7.27 13.07
CA ASP A 172 23.83 -7.74 12.89
C ASP A 172 23.86 -9.24 13.12
N ILE A 173 23.95 -10.01 12.03
CA ILE A 173 23.94 -11.48 12.09
C ILE A 173 25.26 -12.03 12.65
N GLU A 174 26.35 -11.25 12.58
CA GLU A 174 27.66 -11.65 13.11
C GLU A 174 27.74 -11.47 14.65
N GLU A 175 27.01 -10.50 15.21
CA GLU A 175 26.95 -10.22 16.66
C GLU A 175 25.70 -10.78 17.38
N ASN A 176 25.34 -12.05 17.15
CA ASN A 176 24.16 -12.70 17.77
C ASN A 176 22.83 -11.97 17.50
N ASP A 177 22.56 -11.62 16.24
CA ASP A 177 21.32 -10.94 15.82
C ASP A 177 21.07 -9.64 16.59
N ARG A 178 22.14 -8.89 16.91
CA ARG A 178 22.04 -7.61 17.62
C ARG A 178 21.23 -6.63 16.77
N LEU A 179 20.23 -6.00 17.37
CA LEU A 179 19.44 -4.97 16.69
C LEU A 179 20.31 -3.76 16.33
N LEU A 180 20.42 -3.47 15.03
CA LEU A 180 21.10 -2.29 14.51
C LEU A 180 20.14 -1.11 14.38
N SER A 181 18.98 -1.34 13.76
CA SER A 181 17.95 -0.32 13.58
C SER A 181 16.55 -0.94 13.47
N GLU A 182 15.56 -0.15 13.84
CA GLU A 182 14.15 -0.44 13.59
C GLU A 182 13.45 0.88 13.23
N GLN A 183 12.73 0.89 12.11
CA GLN A 183 11.98 2.06 11.68
C GLN A 183 10.61 1.68 11.11
N THR A 184 9.64 2.58 11.31
CA THR A 184 8.33 2.48 10.67
C THR A 184 8.07 3.76 9.89
N LYS A 185 7.83 3.63 8.59
CA LYS A 185 7.50 4.72 7.69
C LYS A 185 6.08 4.54 7.16
N VAL A 186 5.31 5.61 7.13
CA VAL A 186 3.98 5.63 6.52
C VAL A 186 3.98 6.63 5.38
N THR A 187 3.62 6.15 4.20
CA THR A 187 3.44 7.01 3.01
C THR A 187 1.99 7.01 2.61
N TYR A 188 1.44 8.19 2.40
CA TYR A 188 0.03 8.39 2.04
C TYR A 188 -0.07 8.68 0.56
N TYR A 189 -1.12 8.15 -0.06
CA TYR A 189 -1.42 8.33 -1.47
C TYR A 189 -2.91 8.55 -1.68
N TYR A 190 -3.26 9.08 -2.84
CA TYR A 190 -4.64 9.23 -3.30
C TYR A 190 -4.74 8.93 -4.80
N ILE A 191 -5.80 8.22 -5.18
CA ILE A 191 -6.15 7.96 -6.58
C ILE A 191 -7.13 9.03 -7.03
N ASP A 192 -6.72 9.84 -8.01
CA ASP A 192 -7.54 10.93 -8.50
C ASP A 192 -8.74 10.49 -9.35
N LYS A 193 -9.49 11.46 -9.87
CA LYS A 193 -10.69 11.19 -10.67
C LYS A 193 -10.38 10.47 -12.00
N ASN A 194 -9.17 10.65 -12.52
CA ASN A 194 -8.69 10.05 -13.76
C ASN A 194 -8.00 8.71 -13.50
N GLY A 195 -7.76 8.35 -12.24
CA GLY A 195 -7.07 7.12 -11.87
C GLY A 195 -5.57 7.28 -11.66
N GLU A 196 -5.02 8.49 -11.73
CA GLU A 196 -3.60 8.73 -11.44
C GLU A 196 -3.35 8.73 -9.92
N ILE A 197 -2.25 8.11 -9.52
CA ILE A 197 -1.78 8.00 -8.14
C ILE A 197 -0.96 9.24 -7.80
N ARG A 198 -1.30 9.88 -6.69
CA ARG A 198 -0.62 11.06 -6.15
C ARG A 198 -0.15 10.79 -4.72
N ASN A 199 0.98 11.39 -4.35
CA ASN A 199 1.50 11.47 -2.98
C ASN A 199 1.29 12.90 -2.47
#